data_AF-A0A7W7D691-F1
#
_entry.id   AF-A0A7W7D691-F1
#
_cell.length_a   1.000
_cell.length_b   1.000
_cell.length_c   1.000
_cell.angle_alpha   90.00
_cell.angle_beta   90.00
_cell.angle_gamma   90.00
#
_symmetry.space_group_name_H-M   'P 1'
#
loop_
_entity.id
_entity.type
_entity.pdbx_description
1 polymer ?
#
loop_
_entity_poly.entity_id
_entity_poly.type
_entity_poly.pdbx_seq_one_letter_code
_entity_poly.pdbx_strand_id
1 'polypeptide(L)'
;MEEALRCYHAGALRAAIGQTWIAVVADLTEKIVRLADEGDGDANDFHTQLESAQAAGLATDGVTNMQAIERSILDIAAKMELIDTIAARELERLRQDRHLCVHPSLRRLGEAYQPLPESARAHMATAQDSLLIHPPTQGRKVIDDFMAHVTEPQFSTSPAYLLGAFFARVRPTARRKIVDLAAKHALAKLPGPPEISPILLADRTAECLHAFTTGDSAIVAASLKKSLDRLSKVDGQQQLRAAARLAELDAFWDLLDAPLTARLDELIAGLAPSSPWELLTPDNAEALSVVRVTQARAVLPRLEITFGALSAVNRAQVMARHVAPYFVSYVPELLAQAPGWRGAEEITRTAVVPYGPLMTVEDLQAALTAWSADVDCRTAGGMRNLAVKLYRVTAHLRSVDQEVWEAFLTDVRALEPEQSMYRYTELEAAMSP
;
A
#
# COMPACT_ATOMS: atom_id res chain seq x y z
N MET A 1 -6.86 -33.61 -0.76
CA MET A 1 -5.38 -33.64 -0.82
C MET A 1 -4.71 -34.57 0.18
N GLU A 2 -5.18 -34.64 1.42
CA GLU A 2 -4.57 -35.52 2.44
C GLU A 2 -4.52 -37.00 2.02
N GLU A 3 -5.57 -37.50 1.36
CA GLU A 3 -5.59 -38.86 0.78
C GLU A 3 -4.52 -39.06 -0.30
N ALA A 4 -4.38 -38.10 -1.22
CA ALA A 4 -3.35 -38.16 -2.26
C ALA A 4 -1.93 -38.21 -1.65
N LEU A 5 -1.68 -37.42 -0.60
CA LEU A 5 -0.40 -37.40 0.10
C LEU A 5 -0.12 -38.73 0.82
N ARG A 6 -1.14 -39.32 1.47
CA ARG A 6 -1.01 -40.66 2.08
C ARG A 6 -0.69 -41.73 1.04
N CYS A 7 -1.38 -41.72 -0.11
CA CYS A 7 -1.06 -42.63 -1.22
C CYS A 7 0.37 -42.43 -1.74
N TYR A 8 0.82 -41.18 -1.86
CA TYR A 8 2.17 -40.84 -2.30
C TYR A 8 3.23 -41.40 -1.34
N HIS A 9 3.11 -41.12 -0.04
CA HIS A 9 4.04 -41.61 0.97
C HIS A 9 4.05 -43.14 1.09
N ALA A 10 2.93 -43.81 0.80
CA ALA A 10 2.84 -45.27 0.77
C ALA A 10 3.39 -45.89 -0.53
N GLY A 11 3.91 -45.10 -1.48
CA GLY A 11 4.37 -45.59 -2.79
C GLY A 11 3.23 -45.99 -3.74
N ALA A 12 1.97 -45.72 -3.39
CA ALA A 12 0.80 -46.00 -4.21
C ALA A 12 0.57 -44.87 -5.23
N LEU A 13 1.52 -44.67 -6.14
CA LEU A 13 1.59 -43.50 -7.03
C LEU A 13 0.39 -43.36 -7.97
N ARG A 14 -0.14 -44.46 -8.51
CA ARG A 14 -1.38 -44.46 -9.31
C ARG A 14 -2.57 -43.92 -8.52
N ALA A 15 -2.68 -44.34 -7.26
CA ALA A 15 -3.73 -43.87 -6.37
C ALA A 15 -3.50 -42.41 -5.98
N ALA A 16 -2.25 -41.98 -5.77
CA ALA A 16 -1.92 -40.58 -5.50
C ALA A 16 -2.37 -39.65 -6.64
N ILE A 17 -2.10 -40.03 -7.90
CA ILE A 17 -2.56 -39.29 -9.09
C ILE A 17 -4.09 -39.27 -9.15
N GLY A 18 -4.73 -40.43 -8.97
CA GLY A 18 -6.20 -40.52 -8.96
C GLY A 18 -6.85 -39.64 -7.89
N GLN A 19 -6.31 -39.63 -6.67
CA GLN A 19 -6.82 -38.81 -5.58
C GLN A 19 -6.52 -37.31 -5.75
N THR A 20 -5.44 -36.96 -6.43
CA THR A 20 -5.15 -35.58 -6.79
C THR A 20 -6.21 -35.06 -7.77
N TRP A 21 -6.56 -35.86 -8.78
CA TRP A 21 -7.64 -35.51 -9.72
C TRP A 21 -9.00 -35.36 -9.03
N ILE A 22 -9.35 -36.28 -8.13
CA ILE A 22 -10.59 -36.18 -7.34
C ILE A 22 -10.63 -34.87 -6.54
N ALA A 23 -9.51 -34.49 -5.91
CA ALA A 23 -9.42 -33.23 -5.18
C ALA A 23 -9.64 -32.00 -6.08
N VAL A 24 -9.09 -32.01 -7.30
CA VAL A 24 -9.29 -30.94 -8.30
C VAL A 24 -10.76 -30.82 -8.70
N VAL A 25 -11.42 -31.93 -9.01
CA VAL A 25 -12.84 -31.94 -9.42
C VAL A 25 -13.74 -31.47 -8.28
N ALA A 26 -13.52 -31.97 -7.07
CA ALA A 26 -14.28 -31.58 -5.89
C ALA A 26 -14.13 -30.08 -5.59
N ASP A 27 -12.90 -29.58 -5.56
CA ASP A 27 -12.60 -28.17 -5.30
C ASP A 27 -13.20 -27.25 -6.37
N LEU A 28 -13.07 -27.57 -7.67
CA LEU A 28 -13.72 -26.80 -8.73
C LEU A 28 -15.24 -26.80 -8.60
N THR A 29 -15.83 -27.94 -8.26
CA THR A 29 -17.28 -28.06 -8.10
C THR A 29 -17.76 -27.15 -6.96
N GLU A 30 -17.11 -27.22 -5.80
CA GLU A 30 -17.42 -26.35 -4.65
C GLU A 30 -17.23 -24.86 -5.00
N LYS A 31 -16.15 -24.52 -5.71
CA LYS A 31 -15.88 -23.14 -6.11
C LYS A 31 -16.92 -22.59 -7.08
N ILE A 32 -17.35 -23.37 -8.07
CA ILE A 32 -18.37 -22.95 -9.04
C ILE A 32 -19.74 -22.84 -8.37
N VAL A 33 -20.10 -23.79 -7.50
CA VAL A 33 -21.37 -23.73 -6.73
C VAL A 33 -21.42 -22.47 -5.88
N ARG A 34 -20.34 -22.17 -5.15
CA ARG A 34 -20.27 -20.94 -4.35
C ARG A 34 -20.40 -19.67 -5.18
N LEU A 35 -19.85 -19.64 -6.39
CA LEU A 35 -20.05 -18.51 -7.30
C LEU A 35 -21.52 -18.36 -7.71
N ALA A 36 -22.22 -19.46 -8.00
CA ALA A 36 -23.65 -19.44 -8.30
C ALA A 36 -24.47 -18.91 -7.11
N ASP A 37 -24.19 -19.38 -5.89
CA ASP A 37 -24.83 -18.92 -4.66
C ASP A 37 -24.62 -17.41 -4.42
N GLU A 38 -23.46 -16.90 -4.84
CA GLU A 38 -23.09 -15.48 -4.77
C GLU A 38 -23.68 -14.63 -5.93
N GLY A 39 -24.52 -15.22 -6.78
CA GLY A 39 -25.27 -14.53 -7.84
C GLY A 39 -24.56 -14.45 -9.20
N ASP A 40 -23.52 -15.25 -9.42
CA ASP A 40 -22.79 -15.28 -10.67
C ASP A 40 -23.57 -16.02 -11.77
N GLY A 41 -24.07 -15.25 -12.74
CA GLY A 41 -24.88 -15.77 -13.84
C GLY A 41 -24.15 -16.81 -14.70
N ASP A 42 -22.83 -16.73 -14.82
CA ASP A 42 -22.04 -17.68 -15.62
C ASP A 42 -21.92 -19.06 -14.95
N ALA A 43 -22.16 -19.14 -13.65
CA ALA A 43 -22.11 -20.37 -12.85
C ALA A 43 -23.45 -21.15 -12.82
N ASN A 44 -24.56 -20.49 -13.15
CA ASN A 44 -25.91 -21.04 -12.98
C ASN A 44 -26.18 -22.29 -13.83
N ASP A 45 -25.65 -22.32 -15.06
CA ASP A 45 -25.82 -23.48 -15.95
C ASP A 45 -25.17 -24.73 -15.36
N PHE A 46 -23.95 -24.58 -14.80
CA PHE A 46 -23.25 -25.66 -14.11
C PHE A 46 -24.00 -26.08 -12.85
N HIS A 47 -24.47 -25.12 -12.05
CA HIS A 47 -25.21 -25.38 -10.83
C HIS A 47 -26.48 -26.19 -11.10
N THR A 48 -27.26 -25.79 -12.11
CA THR A 48 -28.47 -26.50 -12.54
C THR A 48 -28.16 -27.92 -13.03
N GLN A 49 -27.07 -28.09 -13.79
CA GLN A 49 -26.63 -29.41 -14.24
C GLN A 49 -26.22 -30.32 -13.06
N LEU A 50 -25.53 -29.76 -12.06
CA LEU A 50 -25.12 -30.47 -10.86
C LEU A 50 -26.33 -30.88 -10.00
N GLU A 51 -27.27 -29.97 -9.76
CA GLU A 51 -28.51 -30.26 -9.03
C GLU A 51 -29.32 -31.36 -9.71
N SER A 52 -29.43 -31.33 -11.04
CA SER A 52 -30.09 -32.39 -11.81
C SER A 52 -29.40 -33.75 -11.64
N ALA A 53 -28.06 -33.78 -11.67
CA ALA A 53 -27.29 -35.00 -11.44
C ALA A 53 -27.49 -35.54 -10.01
N GLN A 54 -27.46 -34.66 -9.01
CA GLN A 54 -27.65 -35.01 -7.60
C GLN A 54 -29.07 -35.52 -7.33
N ALA A 55 -30.09 -34.90 -7.92
CA ALA A 55 -31.49 -35.32 -7.82
C ALA A 55 -31.72 -36.73 -8.41
N ALA A 56 -31.02 -37.07 -9.49
CA ALA A 56 -31.05 -38.41 -10.08
C ALA A 56 -30.25 -39.47 -9.28
N GLY A 57 -29.36 -39.05 -8.38
CA GLY A 57 -28.61 -39.93 -7.48
C GLY A 57 -27.73 -40.95 -8.22
N LEU A 58 -27.75 -42.21 -7.76
CA LEU A 58 -26.97 -43.31 -8.36
C LEU A 58 -27.66 -43.95 -9.58
N ALA A 59 -28.76 -43.39 -10.07
CA ALA A 59 -29.36 -43.84 -11.32
C ALA A 59 -28.41 -43.60 -12.51
N THR A 60 -28.62 -44.33 -13.60
CA THR A 60 -27.80 -44.22 -14.82
C THR A 60 -27.64 -42.77 -15.29
N ASP A 61 -28.73 -41.99 -15.23
CA ASP A 61 -28.73 -40.58 -15.64
C ASP A 61 -27.89 -39.72 -14.70
N GLY A 62 -27.97 -39.95 -13.38
CA GLY A 62 -27.15 -39.25 -12.39
C GLY A 62 -25.66 -39.53 -12.57
N VAL A 63 -25.28 -40.81 -12.77
CA VAL A 63 -23.89 -41.20 -13.05
C VAL A 63 -23.40 -40.60 -14.37
N THR A 64 -24.22 -40.64 -15.42
CA THR A 64 -23.87 -40.10 -16.75
C THR A 64 -23.67 -38.59 -16.69
N ASN A 65 -24.53 -37.87 -15.98
CA ASN A 65 -24.41 -36.43 -15.81
C ASN A 65 -23.18 -36.06 -14.99
N MET A 66 -22.88 -36.78 -13.91
CA MET A 66 -21.67 -36.54 -13.12
C MET A 66 -20.39 -36.80 -13.94
N GLN A 67 -20.39 -37.83 -14.78
CA GLN A 67 -19.29 -38.08 -15.72
C GLN A 67 -19.19 -37.00 -16.82
N ALA A 68 -20.30 -36.39 -17.23
CA ALA A 68 -20.29 -35.25 -18.14
C ALA A 68 -19.66 -34.02 -17.47
N ILE A 69 -20.03 -33.75 -16.21
CA ILE A 69 -19.44 -32.70 -15.39
C ILE A 69 -17.92 -32.91 -15.25
N GLU A 70 -17.45 -34.09 -14.85
CA GLU A 70 -16.01 -34.40 -14.73
C GLU A 70 -15.25 -34.14 -16.05
N ARG A 71 -15.88 -34.39 -17.20
CA ARG A 71 -15.26 -34.17 -18.52
C ARG A 71 -15.15 -32.71 -18.91
N SER A 72 -16.10 -31.86 -18.54
CA SER A 72 -16.14 -30.45 -18.94
C SER A 72 -15.63 -29.49 -17.86
N ILE A 73 -15.38 -29.94 -16.63
CA ILE A 73 -15.10 -29.06 -15.50
C ILE A 73 -13.87 -28.16 -15.69
N LEU A 74 -12.82 -28.63 -16.38
CA LEU A 74 -11.65 -27.80 -16.68
C LEU A 74 -11.97 -26.72 -17.72
N ASP A 75 -12.80 -27.01 -18.72
CA ASP A 75 -13.23 -26.03 -19.73
C ASP A 75 -14.12 -24.96 -19.12
N ILE A 76 -15.05 -25.37 -18.24
CA ILE A 76 -15.90 -24.47 -17.47
C ILE A 76 -15.05 -23.60 -16.55
N ALA A 77 -14.12 -24.21 -15.82
CA ALA A 77 -13.20 -23.48 -14.96
C ALA A 77 -12.34 -22.48 -15.75
N ALA A 78 -11.85 -22.83 -16.93
CA ALA A 78 -11.10 -21.92 -17.78
C ALA A 78 -11.99 -20.77 -18.30
N LYS A 79 -13.23 -21.06 -18.72
CA LYS A 79 -14.21 -20.06 -19.17
C LYS A 79 -14.54 -19.06 -18.06
N MET A 80 -14.71 -19.54 -16.83
CA MET A 80 -14.98 -18.73 -15.63
C MET A 80 -13.71 -18.08 -15.05
N GLU A 81 -12.56 -18.19 -15.74
CA GLU A 81 -11.26 -17.72 -15.29
C GLU A 81 -10.82 -18.30 -13.91
N LEU A 82 -11.40 -19.43 -13.48
CA LEU A 82 -11.02 -20.24 -12.32
C LEU A 82 -9.74 -21.06 -12.53
N ILE A 83 -9.22 -21.11 -13.75
CA ILE A 83 -7.84 -21.52 -14.06
C ILE A 83 -7.41 -20.76 -15.33
N ASP A 84 -6.12 -20.47 -15.49
CA ASP A 84 -5.62 -19.93 -16.76
C ASP A 84 -5.39 -21.05 -17.80
N THR A 85 -5.03 -20.68 -19.03
CA THR A 85 -4.84 -21.63 -20.14
C THR A 85 -3.65 -22.57 -19.93
N ILE A 86 -2.63 -22.15 -19.18
CA ILE A 86 -1.47 -22.98 -18.87
C ILE A 86 -1.86 -24.00 -17.81
N ALA A 87 -2.47 -23.54 -16.71
CA ALA A 87 -3.01 -24.37 -15.64
C ALA A 87 -4.03 -25.39 -16.18
N ALA A 88 -4.95 -24.97 -17.05
CA ALA A 88 -5.90 -25.88 -17.69
C ALA A 88 -5.20 -27.00 -18.47
N ARG A 89 -4.15 -26.67 -19.22
CA ARG A 89 -3.35 -27.66 -19.95
C ARG A 89 -2.61 -28.60 -19.00
N GLU A 90 -2.07 -28.11 -17.88
CA GLU A 90 -1.35 -28.94 -16.91
C GLU A 90 -2.30 -29.86 -16.13
N LEU A 91 -3.46 -29.36 -15.72
CA LEU A 91 -4.52 -30.15 -15.08
C LEU A 91 -5.13 -31.17 -16.04
N GLU A 92 -5.20 -30.86 -17.33
CA GLU A 92 -5.61 -31.83 -18.35
C GLU A 92 -4.60 -32.98 -18.49
N ARG A 93 -3.30 -32.73 -18.33
CA ARG A 93 -2.29 -33.81 -18.25
C ARG A 93 -2.49 -34.68 -17.02
N LEU A 94 -2.81 -34.09 -15.87
CA LEU A 94 -3.19 -34.85 -14.67
C LEU A 94 -4.39 -35.75 -14.95
N ARG A 95 -5.43 -35.26 -15.62
CA ARG A 95 -6.61 -36.05 -16.00
C ARG A 95 -6.25 -37.21 -16.94
N GLN A 96 -5.41 -36.96 -17.93
CA GLN A 96 -4.94 -37.98 -18.88
C GLN A 96 -4.13 -39.08 -18.17
N ASP A 97 -3.21 -38.70 -17.28
CA ASP A 97 -2.45 -39.66 -16.48
C ASP A 97 -3.34 -40.43 -15.50
N ARG A 98 -4.37 -39.79 -14.93
CA ARG A 98 -5.39 -40.47 -14.14
C ARG A 98 -6.09 -41.54 -14.97
N HIS A 99 -6.48 -41.26 -16.22
CA HIS A 99 -7.10 -42.28 -17.09
C HIS A 99 -6.18 -43.48 -17.30
N LEU A 100 -4.88 -43.26 -17.54
CA LEU A 100 -3.90 -44.34 -17.63
C LEU A 100 -3.77 -45.13 -16.32
N CYS A 101 -3.88 -44.45 -15.17
CA CYS A 101 -3.82 -45.08 -13.86
C CYS A 101 -5.04 -45.98 -13.59
N VAL A 102 -6.24 -45.59 -14.03
CA VAL A 102 -7.49 -46.33 -13.72
C VAL A 102 -7.96 -47.27 -14.83
N HIS A 103 -7.42 -47.16 -16.05
CA HIS A 103 -7.75 -48.03 -17.18
C HIS A 103 -6.51 -48.77 -17.71
N PRO A 104 -6.06 -49.85 -17.04
CA PRO A 104 -4.88 -50.62 -17.46
C PRO A 104 -4.98 -51.17 -18.89
N SER A 105 -6.20 -51.41 -19.37
CA SER A 105 -6.49 -51.92 -20.72
C SER A 105 -6.18 -50.94 -21.86
N LEU A 106 -5.93 -49.67 -21.57
CA LEU A 106 -5.52 -48.69 -22.59
C LEU A 106 -4.10 -48.95 -23.13
N ARG A 107 -3.28 -49.77 -22.45
CA ARG A 107 -1.98 -50.20 -22.95
C ARG A 107 -2.09 -51.54 -23.69
N ARG A 108 -1.60 -51.57 -24.94
CA ARG A 108 -1.73 -52.73 -25.86
C ARG A 108 -1.13 -54.04 -25.35
N LEU A 109 -0.18 -53.99 -24.41
CA LEU A 109 0.54 -55.16 -23.89
C LEU A 109 0.05 -55.61 -22.49
N GLY A 110 -1.03 -55.02 -21.96
CA GLY A 110 -1.59 -55.37 -20.66
C GLY A 110 -0.78 -54.89 -19.44
N GLU A 111 0.36 -54.24 -19.66
CA GLU A 111 1.15 -53.62 -18.59
C GLU A 111 0.39 -52.43 -18.00
N ALA A 112 0.20 -52.45 -16.67
CA ALA A 112 -0.37 -51.31 -15.97
C ALA A 112 0.59 -50.10 -16.04
N TYR A 113 0.04 -48.90 -16.18
CA TYR A 113 0.84 -47.69 -16.09
C TYR A 113 1.50 -47.57 -14.71
N GLN A 114 2.83 -47.42 -14.71
CA GLN A 114 3.62 -47.18 -13.50
C GLN A 114 4.22 -45.76 -13.57
N PRO A 115 3.54 -44.76 -12.99
CA PRO A 115 4.08 -43.40 -12.93
C PRO A 115 5.30 -43.34 -12.01
N LEU A 116 6.22 -42.43 -12.29
CA LEU A 116 7.35 -42.14 -11.41
C LEU A 116 6.90 -41.30 -10.20
N PRO A 117 7.59 -41.40 -9.04
CA PRO A 117 7.30 -40.54 -7.89
C PRO A 117 7.33 -39.05 -8.22
N GLU A 118 8.26 -38.62 -9.08
CA GLU A 118 8.41 -37.24 -9.51
C GLU A 118 7.19 -36.76 -10.28
N SER A 119 6.60 -37.61 -11.13
CA SER A 119 5.38 -37.29 -11.89
C SER A 119 4.18 -37.10 -10.97
N ALA A 120 3.99 -37.99 -9.99
CA ALA A 120 2.91 -37.86 -9.02
C ALA A 120 3.07 -36.58 -8.18
N ARG A 121 4.28 -36.28 -7.73
CA ARG A 121 4.59 -35.05 -6.98
C ARG A 121 4.37 -33.79 -7.81
N ALA A 122 4.78 -33.80 -9.08
CA ALA A 122 4.55 -32.67 -9.99
C ALA A 122 3.06 -32.37 -10.16
N HIS A 123 2.24 -33.39 -10.38
CA HIS A 123 0.78 -33.23 -10.47
C HIS A 123 0.16 -32.67 -9.19
N MET A 124 0.61 -33.13 -8.02
CA MET A 124 0.15 -32.60 -6.73
C MET A 124 0.52 -31.12 -6.55
N ALA A 125 1.76 -30.75 -6.89
CA ALA A 125 2.23 -29.37 -6.83
C ALA A 125 1.46 -28.47 -7.80
N THR A 126 1.31 -28.89 -9.06
CA THR A 126 0.48 -28.18 -10.05
C THR A 126 -0.95 -27.98 -9.56
N ALA A 127 -1.60 -29.02 -9.03
CA ALA A 127 -2.97 -28.88 -8.52
C ALA A 127 -3.04 -27.85 -7.38
N GLN A 128 -2.06 -27.88 -6.48
CA GLN A 128 -1.99 -26.94 -5.36
C GLN A 128 -1.76 -25.50 -5.83
N ASP A 129 -0.72 -25.26 -6.62
CA ASP A 129 -0.29 -23.93 -7.07
C ASP A 129 -1.25 -23.29 -8.06
N SER A 130 -1.89 -24.09 -8.92
CA SER A 130 -2.74 -23.57 -9.99
C SER A 130 -4.20 -23.41 -9.57
N LEU A 131 -4.66 -24.12 -8.54
CA LEU A 131 -6.07 -24.18 -8.20
C LEU A 131 -6.34 -24.20 -6.69
N LEU A 132 -5.88 -25.21 -5.95
CA LEU A 132 -6.46 -25.56 -4.65
C LEU A 132 -6.25 -24.50 -3.57
N ILE A 133 -5.15 -23.73 -3.63
CA ILE A 133 -4.88 -22.66 -2.66
C ILE A 133 -5.59 -21.33 -2.98
N HIS A 134 -6.21 -21.23 -4.16
CA HIS A 134 -6.88 -20.01 -4.61
C HIS A 134 -8.35 -20.00 -4.22
N PRO A 135 -8.90 -18.86 -3.79
CA PRO A 135 -10.32 -18.76 -3.45
C PRO A 135 -11.24 -18.89 -4.68
N PRO A 136 -12.55 -19.15 -4.48
CA PRO A 136 -13.60 -19.12 -5.51
C PRO A 136 -13.93 -17.68 -5.93
N THR A 137 -12.94 -16.93 -6.39
CA THR A 137 -13.15 -15.52 -6.74
C THR A 137 -12.97 -15.37 -8.24
N GLN A 138 -14.03 -14.90 -8.91
CA GLN A 138 -13.92 -14.43 -10.29
C GLN A 138 -12.97 -13.23 -10.36
N GLY A 139 -12.19 -13.17 -11.44
CA GLY A 139 -11.34 -12.02 -11.71
C GLY A 139 -12.11 -10.70 -11.82
N ARG A 140 -13.40 -10.73 -12.18
CA ARG A 140 -14.25 -9.54 -12.21
C ARG A 140 -14.73 -9.12 -10.82
N LYS A 141 -15.27 -10.05 -10.05
CA LYS A 141 -15.79 -9.78 -8.70
C LYS A 141 -14.73 -9.17 -7.78
N VAL A 142 -13.50 -9.69 -7.78
CA VAL A 142 -12.42 -9.12 -6.95
C VAL A 142 -12.05 -7.68 -7.33
N ILE A 143 -12.23 -7.29 -8.59
CA ILE A 143 -12.02 -5.90 -9.04
C ILE A 143 -13.18 -5.02 -8.56
N ASP A 144 -14.40 -5.53 -8.63
CA ASP A 144 -15.58 -4.81 -8.14
C ASP A 144 -15.52 -4.66 -6.61
N ASP A 145 -15.08 -5.69 -5.87
CA ASP A 145 -14.83 -5.66 -4.42
C ASP A 145 -13.70 -4.68 -4.07
N PHE A 146 -12.62 -4.64 -4.86
CA PHE A 146 -11.56 -3.66 -4.69
C PHE A 146 -12.09 -2.24 -4.85
N MET A 147 -12.90 -1.99 -5.90
CA MET A 147 -13.52 -0.69 -6.12
C MET A 147 -14.48 -0.31 -5.00
N ALA A 148 -15.31 -1.25 -4.54
CA ALA A 148 -16.19 -1.04 -3.40
C ALA A 148 -15.39 -0.63 -2.16
N HIS A 149 -14.31 -1.36 -1.85
CA HIS A 149 -13.44 -1.07 -0.71
C HIS A 149 -12.80 0.33 -0.78
N VAL A 150 -12.20 0.72 -1.92
CA VAL A 150 -11.58 2.06 -2.01
C VAL A 150 -12.62 3.19 -2.02
N THR A 151 -13.89 2.90 -2.30
CA THR A 151 -14.99 3.88 -2.23
C THR A 151 -15.67 3.96 -0.88
N GLU A 152 -15.53 2.95 -0.02
CA GLU A 152 -16.32 2.86 1.20
C GLU A 152 -15.91 3.93 2.25
N PRO A 153 -16.83 4.42 3.09
CA PRO A 153 -16.48 5.41 4.11
C PRO A 153 -15.42 4.93 5.11
N GLN A 154 -15.41 3.63 5.40
CA GLN A 154 -14.54 2.97 6.39
C GLN A 154 -13.28 2.35 5.78
N PHE A 155 -12.80 2.89 4.65
CA PHE A 155 -11.59 2.42 3.96
C PHE A 155 -10.43 2.17 4.94
N SER A 156 -9.85 0.98 4.86
CA SER A 156 -8.74 0.55 5.69
C SER A 156 -7.43 0.78 4.96
N THR A 157 -6.54 1.56 5.55
CA THR A 157 -5.16 1.76 5.05
C THR A 157 -4.21 0.65 5.49
N SER A 158 -4.69 -0.39 6.19
CA SER A 158 -3.84 -1.46 6.73
C SER A 158 -3.16 -2.23 5.59
N PRO A 159 -1.82 -2.17 5.45
CA PRO A 159 -1.12 -2.84 4.35
C PRO A 159 -1.34 -4.36 4.35
N ALA A 160 -1.39 -4.98 5.54
CA ALA A 160 -1.65 -6.41 5.70
C ALA A 160 -3.04 -6.81 5.18
N TYR A 161 -4.06 -5.98 5.43
CA TYR A 161 -5.41 -6.20 4.91
C TYR A 161 -5.43 -6.05 3.38
N LEU A 162 -4.89 -4.95 2.85
CA LEU A 162 -4.87 -4.67 1.42
C LEU A 162 -4.18 -5.78 0.63
N LEU A 163 -3.03 -6.25 1.12
CA LEU A 163 -2.31 -7.38 0.54
C LEU A 163 -3.11 -8.67 0.61
N GLY A 164 -3.69 -9.00 1.76
CA GLY A 164 -4.45 -10.23 1.96
C GLY A 164 -5.69 -10.31 1.08
N ALA A 165 -6.45 -9.21 1.00
CA ALA A 165 -7.73 -9.14 0.29
C ALA A 165 -7.56 -9.00 -1.23
N PHE A 166 -6.61 -8.17 -1.69
CA PHE A 166 -6.57 -7.73 -3.09
C PHE A 166 -5.28 -8.11 -3.84
N PHE A 167 -4.34 -8.80 -3.18
CA PHE A 167 -3.04 -9.09 -3.79
C PHE A 167 -2.59 -10.57 -3.67
N ALA A 168 -2.34 -11.05 -2.45
CA ALA A 168 -1.64 -12.31 -2.19
C ALA A 168 -2.43 -13.54 -2.63
N ARG A 169 -3.75 -13.53 -2.47
CA ARG A 169 -4.66 -14.63 -2.83
C ARG A 169 -5.48 -14.31 -4.08
N VAL A 170 -4.99 -13.38 -4.89
CA VAL A 170 -5.63 -12.94 -6.13
C VAL A 170 -4.83 -13.45 -7.32
N ARG A 171 -5.54 -14.02 -8.30
CA ARG A 171 -4.96 -14.53 -9.55
C ARG A 171 -4.09 -13.48 -10.23
N PRO A 172 -2.97 -13.87 -10.87
CA PRO A 172 -2.06 -12.91 -11.53
C PRO A 172 -2.76 -11.92 -12.47
N THR A 173 -3.72 -12.39 -13.27
CA THR A 173 -4.46 -11.53 -14.23
C THR A 173 -5.34 -10.50 -13.52
N ALA A 174 -6.11 -10.91 -12.51
CA ALA A 174 -6.97 -10.01 -11.75
C ALA A 174 -6.16 -9.04 -10.90
N ARG A 175 -5.09 -9.53 -10.26
CA ARG A 175 -4.12 -8.72 -9.52
C ARG A 175 -3.53 -7.63 -10.41
N ARG A 176 -3.09 -7.98 -11.62
CA ARG A 176 -2.59 -6.99 -12.59
C ARG A 176 -3.66 -5.96 -12.97
N LYS A 177 -4.92 -6.36 -13.15
CA LYS A 177 -6.03 -5.43 -13.43
C LYS A 177 -6.27 -4.48 -12.25
N ILE A 178 -6.21 -4.95 -11.01
CA ILE A 178 -6.32 -4.13 -9.78
C ILE A 178 -5.18 -3.11 -9.71
N VAL A 179 -3.93 -3.56 -9.85
CA VAL A 179 -2.75 -2.67 -9.80
C VAL A 179 -2.79 -1.66 -10.96
N ASP A 180 -3.17 -2.07 -12.17
CA ASP A 180 -3.37 -1.17 -13.31
C ASP A 180 -4.46 -0.12 -13.03
N LEU A 181 -5.55 -0.50 -12.36
CA LEU A 181 -6.63 0.41 -12.02
C LEU A 181 -6.17 1.43 -10.98
N ALA A 182 -5.51 0.95 -9.91
CA ALA A 182 -4.96 1.80 -8.86
C ALA A 182 -3.94 2.80 -9.41
N ALA A 183 -3.00 2.35 -10.26
CA ALA A 183 -2.01 3.21 -10.91
C ALA A 183 -2.66 4.32 -11.75
N LYS A 184 -3.72 4.01 -12.50
CA LYS A 184 -4.42 5.02 -13.32
C LYS A 184 -5.09 6.09 -12.48
N HIS A 185 -5.81 5.71 -11.41
CA HIS A 185 -6.47 6.67 -10.53
C HIS A 185 -5.44 7.52 -9.77
N ALA A 186 -4.40 6.88 -9.22
CA ALA A 186 -3.35 7.57 -8.48
C ALA A 186 -2.55 8.57 -9.33
N LEU A 187 -2.31 8.29 -10.62
CA LEU A 187 -1.58 9.21 -11.51
C LEU A 187 -2.44 10.32 -12.10
N ALA A 188 -3.68 10.02 -12.51
CA ALA A 188 -4.45 10.90 -13.39
C ALA A 188 -5.78 11.39 -12.81
N LYS A 189 -6.09 11.07 -11.54
CA LYS A 189 -7.34 11.49 -10.86
C LYS A 189 -8.57 11.26 -11.76
N LEU A 190 -8.70 10.02 -12.23
CA LEU A 190 -9.80 9.64 -13.12
C LEU A 190 -11.15 9.71 -12.38
N PRO A 191 -12.26 10.00 -13.10
CA PRO A 191 -13.59 9.96 -12.52
C PRO A 191 -13.87 8.57 -11.92
N GLY A 192 -14.46 8.57 -10.74
CA GLY A 192 -14.90 7.36 -10.03
C GLY A 192 -16.42 7.32 -9.88
N PRO A 193 -16.92 6.36 -9.08
CA PRO A 193 -18.31 6.33 -8.66
C PRO A 193 -18.72 7.63 -7.94
N PRO A 194 -20.01 8.04 -8.01
CA PRO A 194 -20.47 9.32 -7.46
C PRO A 194 -20.34 9.43 -5.94
N GLU A 195 -20.16 8.32 -5.23
CA GLU A 195 -20.06 8.23 -3.77
C GLU A 195 -18.72 8.75 -3.23
N ILE A 196 -17.69 8.88 -4.08
CA ILE A 196 -16.35 9.31 -3.69
C ILE A 196 -15.83 10.44 -4.58
N SER A 197 -15.14 11.42 -3.99
CA SER A 197 -14.47 12.44 -4.80
C SER A 197 -13.29 11.83 -5.58
N PRO A 198 -13.04 12.27 -6.83
CA PRO A 198 -11.92 11.75 -7.62
C PRO A 198 -10.54 11.93 -6.95
N ILE A 199 -10.39 12.97 -6.13
CA ILE A 199 -9.17 13.22 -5.37
C ILE A 199 -8.98 12.15 -4.30
N LEU A 200 -10.00 11.91 -3.47
CA LEU A 200 -9.94 10.92 -2.41
C LEU A 200 -9.74 9.50 -2.96
N LEU A 201 -10.37 9.18 -4.10
CA LEU A 201 -10.15 7.90 -4.79
C LEU A 201 -8.69 7.76 -5.26
N ALA A 202 -8.11 8.82 -5.81
CA ALA A 202 -6.71 8.80 -6.22
C ALA A 202 -5.78 8.59 -5.01
N ASP A 203 -6.03 9.27 -3.89
CA ASP A 203 -5.25 9.13 -2.66
C ASP A 203 -5.31 7.69 -2.11
N ARG A 204 -6.52 7.13 -1.97
CA ARG A 204 -6.72 5.75 -1.48
C ARG A 204 -6.13 4.69 -2.40
N THR A 205 -6.19 4.89 -3.71
CA THR A 205 -5.58 3.96 -4.66
C THR A 205 -4.06 4.01 -4.62
N ALA A 206 -3.44 5.15 -4.29
CA ALA A 206 -2.00 5.18 -4.04
C ALA A 206 -1.60 4.49 -2.75
N GLU A 207 -2.38 4.61 -1.66
CA GLU A 207 -2.17 3.81 -0.45
C GLU A 207 -2.16 2.30 -0.77
N CYS A 208 -3.05 1.87 -1.67
CA CYS A 208 -3.03 0.49 -2.17
C CYS A 208 -1.74 0.16 -2.94
N LEU A 209 -1.24 1.05 -3.79
CA LEU A 209 0.03 0.83 -4.50
C LEU A 209 1.21 0.73 -3.54
N HIS A 210 1.27 1.60 -2.52
CA HIS A 210 2.27 1.56 -1.45
C HIS A 210 2.22 0.23 -0.69
N ALA A 211 1.03 -0.30 -0.41
CA ALA A 211 0.91 -1.62 0.19
C ALA A 211 1.39 -2.73 -0.78
N PHE A 212 1.00 -2.67 -2.06
CA PHE A 212 1.30 -3.71 -3.04
C PHE A 212 2.77 -3.82 -3.43
N THR A 213 3.58 -2.77 -3.28
CA THR A 213 5.03 -2.86 -3.51
C THR A 213 5.73 -3.83 -2.57
N THR A 214 5.20 -4.05 -1.37
CA THR A 214 5.73 -5.06 -0.43
C THR A 214 5.51 -6.49 -0.92
N GLY A 215 4.49 -6.72 -1.76
CA GLY A 215 4.18 -8.02 -2.34
C GLY A 215 4.91 -8.28 -3.66
N ASP A 216 4.91 -7.30 -4.56
CA ASP A 216 5.63 -7.36 -5.84
C ASP A 216 5.87 -5.92 -6.34
N SER A 217 7.08 -5.42 -6.16
CA SER A 217 7.43 -4.07 -6.62
C SER A 217 7.46 -3.97 -8.16
N ALA A 218 7.76 -5.08 -8.86
CA ALA A 218 7.88 -5.10 -10.31
C ALA A 218 6.52 -4.95 -11.01
N ILE A 219 5.45 -5.56 -10.48
CA ILE A 219 4.10 -5.38 -11.05
C ILE A 219 3.63 -3.93 -10.90
N VAL A 220 3.91 -3.28 -9.75
CA VAL A 220 3.56 -1.88 -9.51
C VAL A 220 4.31 -0.97 -10.47
N ALA A 221 5.64 -1.15 -10.60
CA ALA A 221 6.47 -0.39 -11.54
C ALA A 221 5.97 -0.54 -13.00
N ALA A 222 5.62 -1.77 -13.42
CA ALA A 222 5.10 -2.01 -14.76
C ALA A 222 3.74 -1.31 -15.00
N SER A 223 2.83 -1.34 -14.01
CA SER A 223 1.53 -0.68 -14.10
C SER A 223 1.62 0.85 -14.07
N LEU A 224 2.54 1.42 -13.27
CA LEU A 224 2.86 2.86 -13.28
C LEU A 224 3.41 3.28 -14.65
N LYS A 225 4.41 2.55 -15.17
CA LYS A 225 5.01 2.82 -16.49
C LYS A 225 3.96 2.84 -17.60
N LYS A 226 3.05 1.87 -17.60
CA LYS A 226 1.94 1.78 -18.57
C LYS A 226 0.98 2.98 -18.50
N SER A 227 0.87 3.61 -17.33
CA SER A 227 -0.10 4.68 -17.07
C SER A 227 0.55 6.08 -17.07
N LEU A 228 1.87 6.18 -17.18
CA LEU A 228 2.62 7.43 -17.03
C LEU A 228 2.26 8.49 -18.07
N ASP A 229 1.96 8.08 -19.32
CA ASP A 229 1.48 8.99 -20.38
C ASP A 229 0.16 9.70 -20.02
N ARG A 230 -0.59 9.21 -19.02
CA ARG A 230 -1.76 9.93 -18.51
C ARG A 230 -1.36 11.13 -17.66
N LEU A 231 -0.26 11.02 -16.91
CA LEU A 231 0.26 12.08 -16.06
C LEU A 231 0.72 13.28 -16.90
N SER A 232 1.32 13.05 -18.07
CA SER A 232 1.74 14.13 -18.97
C SER A 232 0.56 14.92 -19.55
N LYS A 233 -0.65 14.35 -19.56
CA LYS A 233 -1.88 14.93 -20.15
C LYS A 233 -2.76 15.70 -19.17
N VAL A 234 -2.59 15.50 -17.87
CA VAL A 234 -3.33 16.27 -16.86
C VAL A 234 -2.70 17.63 -16.60
N ASP A 235 -3.45 18.54 -15.98
CA ASP A 235 -2.95 19.88 -15.64
C ASP A 235 -1.81 19.84 -14.62
N GLY A 236 -1.03 20.93 -14.54
CA GLY A 236 0.17 20.99 -13.69
C GLY A 236 -0.12 20.77 -12.20
N GLN A 237 -1.26 21.21 -11.69
CA GLN A 237 -1.60 21.00 -10.29
C GLN A 237 -1.94 19.53 -10.01
N GLN A 238 -2.58 18.84 -10.96
CA GLN A 238 -2.76 17.39 -10.88
C GLN A 238 -1.43 16.64 -10.97
N GLN A 239 -0.48 17.12 -11.77
CA GLN A 239 0.86 16.52 -11.85
C GLN A 239 1.60 16.60 -10.52
N LEU A 240 1.60 17.78 -9.88
CA LEU A 240 2.18 17.98 -8.56
C LEU A 240 1.52 17.11 -7.48
N ARG A 241 0.18 17.03 -7.48
CA ARG A 241 -0.56 16.17 -6.54
C ARG A 241 -0.23 14.69 -6.73
N ALA A 242 -0.09 14.22 -7.97
CA ALA A 242 0.31 12.85 -8.25
C ALA A 242 1.75 12.57 -7.77
N ALA A 243 2.68 13.51 -8.01
CA ALA A 243 4.06 13.41 -7.51
C ALA A 243 4.12 13.36 -5.98
N ALA A 244 3.33 14.18 -5.29
CA ALA A 244 3.25 14.16 -3.82
C ALA A 244 2.70 12.83 -3.27
N ARG A 245 1.60 12.36 -3.86
CA ARG A 245 0.93 11.12 -3.47
C ARG A 245 1.81 9.87 -3.67
N LEU A 246 2.58 9.85 -4.75
CA LEU A 246 3.44 8.72 -5.13
C LEU A 246 4.90 8.91 -4.68
N ALA A 247 5.19 9.92 -3.86
CA ALA A 247 6.55 10.32 -3.53
C ALA A 247 7.39 9.20 -2.88
N GLU A 248 6.76 8.34 -2.08
CA GLU A 248 7.44 7.22 -1.41
C GLU A 248 7.65 5.99 -2.31
N LEU A 249 7.22 6.04 -3.58
CA LEU A 249 7.49 4.98 -4.55
C LEU A 249 8.72 5.34 -5.37
N ASP A 250 9.88 4.73 -5.07
CA ASP A 250 11.11 4.93 -5.86
C ASP A 250 10.88 4.69 -7.37
N ALA A 251 10.10 3.65 -7.69
CA ALA A 251 9.72 3.34 -9.07
C ALA A 251 8.99 4.49 -9.79
N PHE A 252 8.27 5.36 -9.08
CA PHE A 252 7.65 6.53 -9.71
C PHE A 252 8.71 7.50 -10.24
N TRP A 253 9.72 7.82 -9.43
CA TRP A 253 10.80 8.74 -9.81
C TRP A 253 11.69 8.15 -10.91
N ASP A 254 12.01 6.85 -10.82
CA ASP A 254 12.83 6.14 -11.81
C ASP A 254 12.19 6.08 -13.21
N LEU A 255 10.85 6.18 -13.29
CA LEU A 255 10.10 6.09 -14.53
C LEU A 255 9.90 7.44 -15.23
N LEU A 256 10.17 8.56 -14.57
CA LEU A 256 9.99 9.88 -15.16
C LEU A 256 10.99 10.09 -16.31
N ASP A 257 10.47 10.50 -17.47
CA ASP A 257 11.30 10.89 -18.60
C ASP A 257 11.78 12.35 -18.46
N ALA A 258 12.81 12.73 -19.23
CA ALA A 258 13.39 14.06 -19.14
C ALA A 258 12.36 15.20 -19.33
N PRO A 259 11.39 15.12 -20.28
CA PRO A 259 10.35 16.14 -20.42
C PRO A 259 9.46 16.28 -19.18
N LEU A 260 8.97 15.17 -18.61
CA LEU A 260 8.09 15.22 -17.44
C LEU A 260 8.85 15.68 -16.19
N THR A 261 10.09 15.24 -16.02
CA THR A 261 10.98 15.70 -14.94
C THR A 261 11.21 17.20 -15.03
N ALA A 262 11.58 17.73 -16.21
CA ALA A 262 11.80 19.16 -16.40
C ALA A 262 10.52 19.98 -16.12
N ARG A 263 9.36 19.46 -16.52
CA ARG A 263 8.06 20.10 -16.26
C ARG A 263 7.71 20.11 -14.77
N LEU A 264 7.89 19.00 -14.05
CA LEU A 264 7.64 18.94 -12.61
C LEU A 264 8.58 19.89 -11.85
N ASP A 265 9.86 19.93 -12.23
CA ASP A 265 10.85 20.83 -11.65
C ASP A 265 10.48 22.32 -11.89
N GLU A 266 9.92 22.64 -13.05
CA GLU A 266 9.41 24.00 -13.35
C GLU A 266 8.18 24.36 -12.53
N LEU A 267 7.24 23.43 -12.39
CA LEU A 267 6.06 23.60 -11.56
C LEU A 267 6.45 23.83 -10.09
N ILE A 268 7.40 23.05 -9.56
CA ILE A 268 7.95 23.21 -8.21
C ILE A 268 8.57 24.59 -8.01
N ALA A 269 9.36 25.07 -8.97
CA ALA A 269 9.95 26.41 -8.90
C ALA A 269 8.88 27.52 -8.83
N GLY A 270 7.72 27.31 -9.46
CA GLY A 270 6.59 28.23 -9.43
C GLY A 270 5.74 28.19 -8.15
N LEU A 271 6.02 27.30 -7.19
CA LEU A 271 5.24 27.18 -5.95
C LEU A 271 5.65 28.18 -4.87
N ALA A 272 6.82 28.81 -5.00
CA ALA A 272 7.28 29.82 -4.05
C ALA A 272 6.30 31.01 -4.03
N PRO A 273 5.80 31.43 -2.86
CA PRO A 273 4.96 32.62 -2.75
C PRO A 273 5.71 33.87 -3.23
N SER A 274 4.99 34.83 -3.81
CA SER A 274 5.61 36.06 -4.34
C SER A 274 5.98 37.05 -3.24
N SER A 275 5.45 36.86 -2.03
CA SER A 275 5.67 37.69 -0.86
C SER A 275 5.98 36.83 0.37
N PRO A 276 6.90 37.25 1.26
CA PRO A 276 7.18 36.54 2.52
C PRO A 276 5.97 36.37 3.45
N TRP A 277 4.95 37.23 3.29
CA TRP A 277 3.72 37.24 4.08
C TRP A 277 2.59 36.40 3.48
N GLU A 278 2.79 35.90 2.26
CA GLU A 278 1.83 35.03 1.58
C GLU A 278 2.04 33.58 2.06
N LEU A 279 0.95 32.95 2.48
CA LEU A 279 0.97 31.56 2.96
C LEU A 279 0.78 30.59 1.80
N LEU A 280 1.45 29.44 1.89
CA LEU A 280 1.22 28.34 0.97
C LEU A 280 -0.22 27.83 1.08
N THR A 281 -0.79 27.43 -0.05
CA THR A 281 -2.00 26.60 -0.05
C THR A 281 -1.64 25.21 0.49
N PRO A 282 -2.60 24.46 1.07
CA PRO A 282 -2.35 23.09 1.51
C PRO A 282 -1.79 22.18 0.41
N ASP A 283 -2.25 22.36 -0.83
CA ASP A 283 -1.77 21.61 -1.99
C ASP A 283 -0.30 21.92 -2.33
N ASN A 284 0.09 23.20 -2.28
CA ASN A 284 1.47 23.60 -2.57
C ASN A 284 2.41 23.14 -1.46
N ALA A 285 1.96 23.21 -0.20
CA ALA A 285 2.72 22.66 0.93
C ALA A 285 2.91 21.15 0.79
N GLU A 286 1.85 20.42 0.37
CA GLU A 286 1.91 18.98 0.10
C GLU A 286 2.88 18.66 -1.05
N ALA A 287 2.82 19.41 -2.15
CA ALA A 287 3.72 19.24 -3.28
C ALA A 287 5.19 19.50 -2.92
N LEU A 288 5.47 20.50 -2.09
CA LEU A 288 6.83 20.80 -1.63
C LEU A 288 7.32 19.82 -0.56
N SER A 289 6.42 19.12 0.14
CA SER A 289 6.79 18.14 1.17
C SER A 289 7.61 16.96 0.63
N VAL A 290 7.58 16.73 -0.69
CA VAL A 290 8.38 15.71 -1.37
C VAL A 290 9.88 15.98 -1.27
N VAL A 291 10.29 17.18 -0.87
CA VAL A 291 11.71 17.49 -0.55
C VAL A 291 12.30 16.55 0.49
N ARG A 292 11.48 15.89 1.33
CA ARG A 292 11.96 14.84 2.25
C ARG A 292 12.50 13.59 1.54
N VAL A 293 12.06 13.33 0.31
CA VAL A 293 12.39 12.11 -0.45
C VAL A 293 13.68 12.31 -1.23
N THR A 294 14.66 11.42 -1.03
CA THR A 294 16.00 11.53 -1.63
C THR A 294 15.96 11.48 -3.15
N GLN A 295 15.16 10.58 -3.72
CA GLN A 295 15.00 10.41 -5.17
C GLN A 295 14.37 11.65 -5.80
N ALA A 296 13.37 12.25 -5.13
CA ALA A 296 12.76 13.50 -5.57
C ALA A 296 13.79 14.63 -5.66
N ARG A 297 14.64 14.80 -4.63
CA ARG A 297 15.73 15.79 -4.64
C ARG A 297 16.76 15.52 -5.74
N ALA A 298 17.05 14.26 -6.03
CA ALA A 298 17.99 13.89 -7.09
C ALA A 298 17.49 14.23 -8.50
N VAL A 299 16.18 14.14 -8.74
CA VAL A 299 15.59 14.37 -10.08
C VAL A 299 15.01 15.78 -10.25
N LEU A 300 14.70 16.49 -9.16
CA LEU A 300 14.15 17.85 -9.16
C LEU A 300 15.15 18.84 -8.53
N PRO A 301 16.13 19.36 -9.29
CA PRO A 301 17.21 20.18 -8.74
C PRO A 301 16.75 21.50 -8.10
N ARG A 302 15.59 22.05 -8.48
CA ARG A 302 15.05 23.28 -7.86
C ARG A 302 14.28 23.03 -6.57
N LEU A 303 14.02 21.77 -6.20
CA LEU A 303 13.18 21.44 -5.05
C LEU A 303 13.75 21.95 -3.72
N GLU A 304 15.03 21.69 -3.44
CA GLU A 304 15.68 22.18 -2.22
C GLU A 304 15.84 23.70 -2.23
N ILE A 305 16.11 24.29 -3.40
CA ILE A 305 16.25 25.74 -3.57
C ILE A 305 14.91 26.42 -3.24
N THR A 306 13.81 25.93 -3.81
CA THR A 306 12.47 26.44 -3.56
C THR A 306 12.11 26.30 -2.09
N PHE A 307 12.34 25.13 -1.49
CA PHE A 307 12.05 24.91 -0.07
C PHE A 307 12.87 25.83 0.85
N GLY A 308 14.17 25.99 0.58
CA GLY A 308 15.06 26.84 1.36
C GLY A 308 14.73 28.33 1.26
N ALA A 309 14.12 28.78 0.15
CA ALA A 309 13.69 30.16 -0.04
C ALA A 309 12.37 30.51 0.68
N LEU A 310 11.65 29.53 1.22
CA LEU A 310 10.41 29.77 1.93
C LEU A 310 10.63 30.47 3.28
N SER A 311 9.68 31.33 3.67
CA SER A 311 9.62 31.89 5.02
C SER A 311 9.50 30.78 6.08
N ALA A 312 9.90 31.05 7.32
CA ALA A 312 9.85 30.07 8.40
C ALA A 312 8.44 29.48 8.62
N VAL A 313 7.39 30.30 8.47
CA VAL A 313 6.00 29.84 8.56
C VAL A 313 5.64 28.88 7.42
N ASN A 314 6.03 29.18 6.18
CA ASN A 314 5.76 28.31 5.04
C ASN A 314 6.58 27.01 5.10
N ARG A 315 7.83 27.06 5.56
CA ARG A 315 8.62 25.84 5.84
C ARG A 315 7.96 24.98 6.90
N ALA A 316 7.48 25.58 7.99
CA ALA A 316 6.73 24.87 9.02
C ALA A 316 5.48 24.19 8.45
N GLN A 317 4.74 24.85 7.55
CA GLN A 317 3.57 24.27 6.89
C GLN A 317 3.89 23.07 5.99
N VAL A 318 5.03 23.10 5.29
CA VAL A 318 5.56 21.98 4.49
C VAL A 318 5.96 20.83 5.40
N MET A 319 6.73 21.11 6.45
CA MET A 319 7.18 20.12 7.45
C MET A 319 6.00 19.45 8.18
N ALA A 320 4.90 20.16 8.37
CA ALA A 320 3.70 19.62 9.01
C ALA A 320 2.89 18.67 8.13
N ARG A 321 3.18 18.60 6.82
CA ARG A 321 2.53 17.62 5.93
C ARG A 321 2.97 16.20 6.27
N HIS A 322 4.27 16.01 6.44
CA HIS A 322 4.91 14.73 6.71
C HIS A 322 6.05 14.90 7.70
N VAL A 323 5.92 14.31 8.89
CA VAL A 323 6.99 14.29 9.89
C VAL A 323 8.07 13.31 9.43
N ALA A 324 9.24 13.84 9.07
CA ALA A 324 10.33 13.03 8.50
C ALA A 324 11.71 13.46 9.02
N PRO A 325 12.66 12.52 9.24
CA PRO A 325 14.00 12.84 9.76
C PRO A 325 14.74 13.92 8.97
N TYR A 326 14.51 14.00 7.65
CA TYR A 326 15.07 15.03 6.77
C TYR A 326 14.87 16.46 7.29
N PHE A 327 13.73 16.74 7.95
CA PHE A 327 13.40 18.09 8.35
C PHE A 327 13.91 18.49 9.75
N VAL A 328 14.44 17.55 10.55
CA VAL A 328 14.85 17.81 11.94
C VAL A 328 15.90 18.93 12.02
N SER A 329 16.86 18.94 11.10
CA SER A 329 17.94 19.94 11.07
C SER A 329 17.45 21.38 10.80
N TYR A 330 16.22 21.56 10.31
CA TYR A 330 15.65 22.89 10.04
C TYR A 330 14.95 23.50 11.26
N VAL A 331 14.64 22.70 12.28
CA VAL A 331 13.86 23.16 13.45
C VAL A 331 14.50 24.35 14.17
N PRO A 332 15.81 24.38 14.46
CA PRO A 332 16.44 25.53 15.11
C PRO A 332 16.33 26.81 14.27
N GLU A 333 16.50 26.68 12.95
CA GLU A 333 16.40 27.82 12.03
C GLU A 333 14.98 28.40 11.97
N LEU A 334 13.95 27.56 12.08
CA LEU A 334 12.57 28.03 12.14
C LEU A 334 12.29 28.91 13.37
N LEU A 335 12.81 28.51 14.53
CA LEU A 335 12.69 29.28 15.77
C LEU A 335 13.45 30.61 15.67
N ALA A 336 14.68 30.58 15.15
CA ALA A 336 15.50 31.78 14.96
C ALA A 336 14.92 32.80 13.95
N GLN A 337 13.98 32.37 13.11
CA GLN A 337 13.34 33.20 12.07
C GLN A 337 11.83 33.36 12.30
N ALA A 338 11.35 33.10 13.51
CA ALA A 338 9.93 33.20 13.81
C ALA A 338 9.42 34.65 13.65
N PRO A 339 8.33 34.89 12.89
CA PRO A 339 7.84 36.25 12.68
C PRO A 339 6.90 36.67 13.81
N GLY A 340 7.44 37.33 14.84
CA GLY A 340 6.64 37.84 15.95
C GLY A 340 6.11 36.75 16.87
N TRP A 341 5.52 37.16 17.99
CA TRP A 341 4.99 36.25 19.02
C TRP A 341 4.01 35.19 18.48
N ARG A 342 3.11 35.57 17.57
CA ARG A 342 2.13 34.63 16.97
C ARG A 342 2.81 33.64 16.03
N GLY A 343 3.79 34.10 15.25
CA GLY A 343 4.57 33.24 14.36
C GLY A 343 5.36 32.21 15.16
N ALA A 344 5.98 32.61 16.26
CA ALA A 344 6.70 31.72 17.17
C ALA A 344 5.81 30.61 17.74
N GLU A 345 4.62 30.96 18.24
CA GLU A 345 3.66 29.96 18.74
C GLU A 345 3.20 28.98 17.65
N GLU A 346 2.94 29.50 16.45
CA GLU A 346 2.47 28.69 15.32
C GLU A 346 3.56 27.73 14.84
N ILE A 347 4.77 28.22 14.56
CA ILE A 347 5.93 27.41 14.17
C ILE A 347 6.19 26.31 15.21
N THR A 348 6.14 26.68 16.48
CA THR A 348 6.43 25.75 17.56
C THR A 348 5.38 24.64 17.64
N ARG A 349 4.11 24.99 17.48
CA ARG A 349 3.00 24.04 17.47
C ARG A 349 3.01 23.13 16.24
N THR A 350 3.36 23.68 15.09
CA THR A 350 3.19 23.05 13.78
C THR A 350 4.44 22.27 13.33
N ALA A 351 5.64 22.67 13.75
CA ALA A 351 6.90 22.09 13.30
C ALA A 351 7.92 21.77 14.40
N VAL A 352 7.91 22.42 15.57
CA VAL A 352 8.89 22.09 16.63
C VAL A 352 8.40 20.91 17.47
N VAL A 353 7.22 21.01 18.08
CA VAL A 353 6.66 19.96 18.95
C VAL A 353 6.44 18.64 18.20
N PRO A 354 5.83 18.60 16.99
CA PRO A 354 5.64 17.34 16.27
C PRO A 354 6.93 16.61 15.91
N TYR A 355 8.06 17.32 15.84
CA TYR A 355 9.38 16.77 15.52
C TYR A 355 10.18 16.33 16.74
N GLY A 356 9.73 16.69 17.96
CA GLY A 356 10.37 16.29 19.21
C GLY A 356 10.72 14.80 19.28
N PRO A 357 9.82 13.85 18.92
CA PRO A 357 10.13 12.42 18.94
C PRO A 357 11.29 11.96 18.03
N LEU A 358 11.69 12.78 17.05
CA LEU A 358 12.77 12.49 16.11
C LEU A 358 14.09 13.21 16.45
N MET A 359 14.07 14.13 17.41
CA MET A 359 15.25 14.91 17.79
C MET A 359 16.27 14.05 18.52
N THR A 360 17.54 14.33 18.25
CA THR A 360 18.68 13.99 19.12
C THR A 360 18.82 15.02 20.26
N VAL A 361 19.72 14.76 21.21
CA VAL A 361 20.02 15.73 22.28
C VAL A 361 20.64 16.99 21.69
N GLU A 362 21.49 16.85 20.67
CA GLU A 362 22.12 17.94 19.95
C GLU A 362 21.08 18.80 19.21
N ASP A 363 20.11 18.17 18.53
CA ASP A 363 19.01 18.88 17.87
C ASP A 363 18.15 19.64 18.89
N LEU A 364 17.83 19.01 20.01
CA LEU A 364 17.06 19.62 21.10
C LEU A 364 17.80 20.82 21.69
N GLN A 365 19.11 20.68 21.95
CA GLN A 365 19.94 21.77 22.45
C GLN A 365 19.98 22.94 21.47
N ALA A 366 20.15 22.68 20.18
CA ALA A 366 20.12 23.72 19.15
C ALA A 366 18.76 24.42 19.08
N ALA A 367 17.66 23.67 19.17
CA ALA A 367 16.31 24.23 19.16
C ALA A 367 16.04 25.09 20.40
N LEU A 368 16.40 24.63 21.60
CA LEU A 368 16.22 25.41 22.83
C LEU A 368 17.12 26.63 22.89
N THR A 369 18.33 26.56 22.32
CA THR A 369 19.22 27.73 22.19
C THR A 369 18.61 28.77 21.25
N ALA A 370 18.07 28.36 20.10
CA ALA A 370 17.38 29.28 19.20
C ALA A 370 16.13 29.89 19.85
N TRP A 371 15.38 29.08 20.60
CA TRP A 371 14.22 29.54 21.35
C TRP A 371 14.58 30.58 22.42
N SER A 372 15.60 30.31 23.23
CA SER A 372 16.00 31.22 24.31
C SER A 372 16.60 32.52 23.78
N ALA A 373 17.30 32.49 22.63
CA ALA A 373 17.91 33.66 22.02
C ALA A 373 16.89 34.62 21.39
N ASP A 374 15.84 34.11 20.76
CA ASP A 374 14.82 34.94 20.10
C ASP A 374 13.78 35.48 21.11
N VAL A 375 13.58 36.81 21.10
CA VAL A 375 12.67 37.47 22.06
C VAL A 375 11.21 37.10 21.82
N ASP A 376 10.80 36.91 20.57
CA ASP A 376 9.42 36.57 20.23
C ASP A 376 9.11 35.12 20.64
N CYS A 377 10.04 34.20 20.42
CA CYS A 377 9.97 32.84 20.94
C CYS A 377 9.98 32.79 22.47
N ARG A 378 10.90 33.50 23.13
CA ARG A 378 10.99 33.46 24.59
C ARG A 378 9.77 34.07 25.27
N THR A 379 9.19 35.15 24.72
CA THR A 379 8.16 35.97 25.39
C THR A 379 6.75 35.83 24.81
N ALA A 380 6.50 34.87 23.92
CA ALA A 380 5.13 34.59 23.47
C ALA A 380 4.33 33.79 24.52
N GLY A 381 3.07 34.17 24.73
CA GLY A 381 2.24 33.67 25.82
C GLY A 381 2.04 32.15 25.80
N GLY A 382 1.86 31.58 24.62
CA GLY A 382 1.66 30.14 24.40
C GLY A 382 2.94 29.29 24.49
N MET A 383 4.12 29.91 24.38
CA MET A 383 5.40 29.20 24.35
C MET A 383 5.69 28.44 25.65
N ARG A 384 5.24 28.94 26.79
CA ARG A 384 5.37 28.25 28.10
C ARG A 384 4.75 26.85 28.09
N ASN A 385 3.51 26.74 27.60
CA ASN A 385 2.82 25.45 27.48
C ASN A 385 3.43 24.58 26.37
N LEU A 386 3.94 25.19 25.30
CA LEU A 386 4.59 24.46 24.23
C LEU A 386 5.94 23.88 24.66
N ALA A 387 6.68 24.54 25.56
CA ALA A 387 7.90 24.02 26.15
C ALA A 387 7.62 22.76 26.98
N VAL A 388 6.55 22.75 27.80
CA VAL A 388 6.10 21.55 28.52
C VAL A 388 5.72 20.42 27.55
N LYS A 389 5.07 20.75 26.43
CA LYS A 389 4.75 19.75 25.40
C LYS A 389 6.01 19.20 24.74
N LEU A 390 6.95 20.07 24.34
CA LEU A 390 8.22 19.68 23.75
C LEU A 390 9.03 18.78 24.70
N TYR A 391 9.07 19.14 25.99
CA TYR A 391 9.62 18.30 27.03
C TYR A 391 8.96 16.92 26.97
N ARG A 392 7.63 16.80 27.09
CA ARG A 392 6.96 15.50 27.09
C ARG A 392 7.21 14.65 25.84
N VAL A 393 7.21 15.23 24.65
CA VAL A 393 7.42 14.48 23.39
C VAL A 393 8.89 14.12 23.14
N THR A 394 9.83 14.68 23.92
CA THR A 394 11.27 14.32 23.91
C THR A 394 11.63 13.36 25.04
N ALA A 395 10.65 12.68 25.65
CA ALA A 395 10.88 11.78 26.78
C ALA A 395 11.84 10.61 26.49
N HIS A 396 12.06 10.28 25.22
CA HIS A 396 13.05 9.28 24.81
C HIS A 396 14.51 9.72 25.06
N LEU A 397 14.77 11.00 25.30
CA LEU A 397 16.11 11.57 25.56
C LEU A 397 16.44 11.71 27.05
N ARG A 398 15.55 11.27 27.96
CA ARG A 398 15.62 11.60 29.39
C ARG A 398 16.86 11.15 30.14
N SER A 399 17.58 10.16 29.64
CA SER A 399 18.84 9.75 30.26
C SER A 399 19.96 10.79 30.10
N VAL A 400 19.81 11.75 29.18
CA VAL A 400 20.90 12.61 28.70
C VAL A 400 20.49 14.07 28.39
N ASP A 401 19.21 14.43 28.47
CA ASP A 401 18.72 15.78 28.14
C ASP A 401 18.56 16.73 29.35
N GLN A 402 18.79 16.25 30.58
CA GLN A 402 18.58 17.04 31.80
C GLN A 402 19.38 18.35 31.78
N GLU A 403 20.68 18.28 31.47
CA GLU A 403 21.55 19.47 31.40
C GLU A 403 21.08 20.46 30.33
N VAL A 404 20.51 19.97 29.22
CA VAL A 404 20.01 20.79 28.12
C VAL A 404 18.79 21.61 28.55
N TRP A 405 17.86 20.99 29.27
CA TRP A 405 16.68 21.69 29.80
C TRP A 405 17.02 22.65 30.96
N GLU A 406 17.97 22.28 31.82
CA GLU A 406 18.46 23.15 32.89
C GLU A 406 19.20 24.38 32.34
N ALA A 407 19.99 24.21 31.28
CA ALA A 407 20.62 25.32 30.57
C ALA A 407 19.57 26.27 29.98
N PHE A 408 18.55 25.73 29.29
CA PHE A 408 17.45 26.53 28.76
C PHE A 408 16.75 27.36 29.85
N LEU A 409 16.39 26.74 30.98
CA LEU A 409 15.78 27.45 32.11
C LEU A 409 16.70 28.53 32.68
N THR A 410 18.00 28.27 32.76
CA THR A 410 18.99 29.24 33.23
C THR A 410 19.06 30.44 32.29
N ASP A 411 19.11 30.21 30.98
CA ASP A 411 19.18 31.27 29.97
C ASP A 411 17.95 32.18 29.99
N VAL A 412 16.74 31.61 29.95
CA VAL A 412 15.51 32.43 29.96
C VAL A 412 15.35 33.20 31.26
N ARG A 413 15.82 32.67 32.40
CA ARG A 413 15.80 33.36 33.69
C ARG A 413 16.80 34.52 33.78
N ALA A 414 17.95 34.39 33.11
CA ALA A 414 18.93 35.47 33.05
C ALA A 414 18.44 36.64 32.20
N LEU A 415 17.57 36.37 31.22
CA LEU A 415 17.06 37.36 30.27
C LEU A 415 15.75 38.02 30.71
N GLU A 416 15.05 37.47 31.69
CA GLU A 416 13.73 37.92 32.13
C GLU A 416 13.72 38.42 33.59
N PRO A 417 12.96 39.49 33.93
CA PRO A 417 12.79 39.93 35.32
C PRO A 417 12.25 38.83 36.24
N GLU A 418 12.52 38.90 37.55
CA GLU A 418 12.09 37.86 38.53
C GLU A 418 10.58 37.58 38.53
N GLN A 419 9.76 38.61 38.33
CA GLN A 419 8.29 38.50 38.30
C GLN A 419 7.74 38.14 36.91
N SER A 420 8.61 37.92 35.92
CA SER A 420 8.20 37.58 34.55
C SER A 420 7.61 36.18 34.49
N MET A 421 6.43 36.07 33.88
CA MET A 421 5.82 34.78 33.56
C MET A 421 6.64 33.98 32.52
N TYR A 422 7.57 34.62 31.81
CA TYR A 422 8.43 34.01 30.79
C TYR A 422 9.71 33.37 31.37
N ARG A 423 9.72 33.09 32.68
CA ARG A 423 10.73 32.25 33.36
C ARG A 423 10.42 30.75 33.32
N TYR A 424 9.34 30.36 32.62
CA TYR A 424 8.94 28.97 32.34
C TYR A 424 8.76 28.10 33.60
N THR A 425 8.08 28.63 34.62
CA THR A 425 7.82 27.89 35.87
C THR A 425 6.98 26.63 35.66
N GLU A 426 6.11 26.59 34.65
CA GLU A 426 5.35 25.38 34.31
C GLU A 426 6.23 24.25 33.79
N LEU A 427 7.33 24.57 33.09
CA LEU A 427 8.32 23.59 32.62
C LEU A 427 9.12 23.03 33.79
N GLU A 428 9.58 23.89 34.70
CA GLU A 428 10.28 23.46 35.92
C GLU A 428 9.42 22.51 36.78
N ALA A 429 8.14 22.82 36.94
CA ALA A 429 7.21 21.93 37.62
C ALA A 429 7.05 20.58 36.91
N ALA A 430 7.12 20.55 35.58
CA ALA A 430 7.05 19.32 34.79
C ALA A 430 8.37 18.51 34.80
N MET A 431 9.51 19.16 35.06
CA MET A 431 10.82 18.52 35.20
C MET A 431 11.06 17.96 36.61
N SER A 432 10.31 18.45 37.60
CA SER A 432 10.38 17.94 38.97
C SER A 432 9.89 16.49 39.04
N PRO A 433 10.55 15.62 39.82
CA PRO A 433 10.30 14.17 39.87
C PRO A 433 8.91 13.77 40.39
#